data_AF-R6LT99-F1
#
_entry.id   AF-R6LT99-F1
#
_cell.length_a   1.000
_cell.length_b   1.000
_cell.length_c   1.000
_cell.angle_alpha   90.00
_cell.angle_beta   90.00
_cell.angle_gamma   90.00
#
_symmetry.space_group_name_H-M   'P 1'
#
loop_
_entity.id
_entity.type
_entity.pdbx_description
1 polymer ?
#
loop_
_entity_poly.entity_id
_entity_poly.type
_entity_poly.pdbx_seq_one_letter_code
_entity_poly.pdbx_strand_id
1 'polypeptide(L)'
;MTNQQKFSRLRKILDDASVYGRSIGKLNFDMQCCAPEEGMEQAGEDIAVLSKQLFRLTHSKTYARLVTELAADHEGLSPVQQKVVEHKNDAWQKGKNISAKLDYEMTLAYSRAYAKWLEAKKADDYSIFRDAFADLIGYTRKAIDLRDEKKATYYDACLDDYEKGGSIAQLDAFFGALKERIVPLLARIEKDGKPIRTDFMSRPCPIPQQEAFSKYLLELEGLRGSALVLMTTEHPFTTNFGPHDVRVTTHYYEENFVSNIFTTLHEGGHALFMQNEPEEFYREHAANSMSNAMHECISRFYENLIGRSEAFIHFIYPKLREITGDTFADVTERELYEAANVAQPGLIRCDADELTYCLHILIRYELEKAFVNGEITVDEIPALWNAKYKEYLGVDVPDDASGCLQDVHWSGSYGYFPSYALGSAYGAQILHTMQKELDVFGLAAKGDLLPIRDWLKEHVFSIASVSTPDEWIRAITGESLNVRYFLDYLEQKFSALYAL
;
A
#
# COMPACT_ATOMS: atom_id res chain seq x y z
N MET A 1 20.55 32.64 -14.91
CA MET A 1 20.34 31.31 -15.50
C MET A 1 18.86 31.21 -15.82
N THR A 2 18.49 30.72 -17.00
CA THR A 2 17.09 30.39 -17.29
C THR A 2 16.62 29.27 -16.36
N ASN A 3 15.30 29.10 -16.19
CA ASN A 3 14.77 28.01 -15.36
C ASN A 3 15.14 26.64 -15.94
N GLN A 4 15.20 26.49 -17.26
CA GLN A 4 15.72 25.26 -17.89
C GLN A 4 17.18 24.95 -17.50
N GLN A 5 18.04 25.98 -17.41
CA GLN A 5 19.43 25.81 -16.97
C GLN A 5 19.51 25.46 -15.47
N LYS A 6 18.64 26.03 -14.64
CA LYS A 6 18.53 25.69 -13.21
C LYS A 6 18.05 24.25 -13.04
N PHE A 7 16.98 23.86 -13.72
CA PHE A 7 16.46 22.49 -13.69
C PHE A 7 17.49 21.48 -14.19
N SER A 8 18.22 21.80 -15.26
CA SER A 8 19.32 20.93 -15.74
C SER A 8 20.42 20.73 -14.69
N ARG A 9 20.66 21.70 -13.80
CA ARG A 9 21.58 21.54 -12.65
C ARG A 9 20.94 20.73 -11.52
N LEU A 10 19.65 20.93 -11.25
CA LEU A 10 18.90 20.13 -10.27
C LEU A 10 18.88 18.66 -10.69
N ARG A 11 18.56 18.37 -11.96
CA ARG A 11 18.52 17.02 -12.51
C ARG A 11 19.83 16.28 -12.32
N LYS A 12 20.98 16.93 -12.53
CA LYS A 12 22.30 16.30 -12.24
C LYS A 12 22.45 15.88 -10.78
N ILE A 13 21.97 16.70 -9.84
CA ILE A 13 21.97 16.34 -8.41
C ILE A 13 21.03 15.14 -8.17
N LEU A 14 19.87 15.11 -8.83
CA LEU A 14 18.92 14.01 -8.73
C LEU A 14 19.43 12.72 -9.38
N ASP A 15 20.19 12.82 -10.48
CA ASP A 15 20.86 11.70 -11.15
C ASP A 15 21.82 11.02 -10.17
N ASP A 16 22.71 11.80 -9.54
CA ASP A 16 23.66 11.31 -8.54
C ASP A 16 22.94 10.76 -7.30
N ALA A 17 21.94 11.48 -6.77
CA ALA A 17 21.16 11.07 -5.62
C ALA A 17 20.45 9.72 -5.88
N SER A 18 19.89 9.54 -7.08
CA SER A 18 19.20 8.31 -7.45
C SER A 18 20.14 7.12 -7.59
N VAL A 19 21.43 7.33 -7.92
CA VAL A 19 22.43 6.25 -7.86
C VAL A 19 22.57 5.73 -6.43
N TYR A 20 22.77 6.63 -5.46
CA TYR A 20 22.84 6.23 -4.05
C TYR A 20 21.54 5.60 -3.55
N GLY A 21 20.40 6.22 -3.87
CA GLY A 21 19.07 5.71 -3.48
C GLY A 21 18.82 4.30 -4.02
N ARG A 22 19.12 4.04 -5.29
CA ARG A 22 18.99 2.68 -5.87
C ARG A 22 19.94 1.68 -5.22
N SER A 23 21.19 2.06 -4.95
CA SER A 23 22.15 1.17 -4.28
C SER A 23 21.69 0.79 -2.86
N ILE A 24 21.22 1.77 -2.09
CA ILE A 24 20.64 1.55 -0.75
C ILE A 24 19.42 0.63 -0.85
N GLY A 25 18.50 0.91 -1.77
CA GLY A 25 17.30 0.08 -1.95
C GLY A 25 17.63 -1.36 -2.36
N LYS A 26 18.67 -1.58 -3.17
CA LYS A 26 19.14 -2.93 -3.54
C LYS A 26 19.71 -3.68 -2.35
N LEU A 27 20.47 -3.01 -1.47
CA LEU A 27 20.96 -3.59 -0.22
C LEU A 27 19.79 -3.94 0.71
N ASN A 28 18.82 -3.04 0.88
CA ASN A 28 17.61 -3.32 1.67
C ASN A 28 16.79 -4.48 1.10
N PHE A 29 16.69 -4.61 -0.22
CA PHE A 29 16.04 -5.75 -0.85
C PHE A 29 16.80 -7.06 -0.57
N ASP A 30 18.12 -7.05 -0.74
CA ASP A 30 18.98 -8.20 -0.47
C ASP A 30 18.85 -8.66 0.99
N MET A 31 18.91 -7.72 1.95
CA MET A 31 18.71 -7.96 3.38
C MET A 31 17.36 -8.60 3.72
N GLN A 32 16.31 -8.33 2.95
CA GLN A 32 14.98 -8.88 3.20
C GLN A 32 14.71 -10.21 2.49
N CYS A 33 15.57 -10.62 1.55
CA CYS A 33 15.29 -11.77 0.68
C CYS A 33 16.36 -12.86 0.75
N CYS A 34 17.64 -12.50 0.67
CA CYS A 34 18.71 -13.48 0.42
C CYS A 34 20.05 -13.19 1.11
N ALA A 35 20.19 -12.09 1.83
CA ALA A 35 21.42 -11.82 2.57
C ALA A 35 21.65 -12.87 3.67
N PRO A 36 22.88 -13.37 3.84
CA PRO A 36 23.23 -14.22 4.97
C PRO A 36 23.07 -13.47 6.30
N GLU A 37 22.69 -14.18 7.36
CA GLU A 37 22.50 -13.61 8.71
C GLU A 37 23.75 -12.84 9.20
N GLU A 38 24.94 -13.42 9.03
CA GLU A 38 26.21 -12.79 9.42
C GLU A 38 26.61 -11.58 8.53
N GLY A 39 25.95 -11.40 7.38
CA GLY A 39 26.20 -10.28 6.46
C GLY A 39 25.37 -9.02 6.76
N MET A 40 24.33 -9.13 7.58
CA MET A 40 23.36 -8.06 7.82
C MET A 40 23.98 -6.81 8.47
N GLU A 41 24.93 -7.00 9.39
CA GLU A 41 25.62 -5.90 10.07
C GLU A 41 26.43 -5.06 9.07
N GLN A 42 27.26 -5.71 8.25
CA GLN A 42 28.06 -5.02 7.23
C GLN A 42 27.18 -4.32 6.19
N ALA A 43 26.07 -4.94 5.77
CA ALA A 43 25.11 -4.30 4.85
C ALA A 43 24.50 -3.04 5.46
N GLY A 44 24.18 -3.06 6.76
CA GLY A 44 23.72 -1.89 7.50
C GLY A 44 24.76 -0.77 7.55
N GLU A 45 26.04 -1.09 7.77
CA GLU A 45 27.14 -0.12 7.72
C GLU A 45 27.30 0.51 6.32
N ASP A 46 27.23 -0.30 5.27
CA ASP A 46 27.31 0.17 3.88
C ASP A 46 26.14 1.10 3.55
N ILE A 47 24.91 0.74 3.95
CA ILE A 47 23.72 1.59 3.82
C ILE A 47 23.96 2.93 4.53
N ALA A 48 24.54 2.94 5.73
CA ALA A 48 24.79 4.19 6.46
C ALA A 48 25.78 5.11 5.72
N VAL A 49 26.86 4.55 5.16
CA VAL A 49 27.85 5.30 4.36
C VAL A 49 27.21 5.90 3.11
N LEU A 50 26.41 5.12 2.37
CA LEU A 50 25.71 5.56 1.17
C LEU A 50 24.63 6.62 1.49
N SER A 51 23.86 6.40 2.56
CA SER A 51 22.81 7.32 3.03
C SER A 51 23.38 8.69 3.37
N LYS A 52 24.58 8.74 3.96
CA LYS A 52 25.29 10.00 4.21
C LYS A 52 25.59 10.78 2.93
N GLN A 53 25.98 10.10 1.83
CA GLN A 53 26.22 10.79 0.57
C GLN A 53 24.92 11.28 -0.08
N LEU A 54 23.88 10.45 -0.06
CA LEU A 54 22.54 10.84 -0.51
C LEU A 54 22.06 12.09 0.23
N PHE A 55 22.14 12.09 1.56
CA PHE A 55 21.76 13.22 2.40
C PHE A 55 22.53 14.50 2.04
N ARG A 56 23.85 14.41 1.85
CA ARG A 56 24.69 15.57 1.47
C ARG A 56 24.25 16.21 0.14
N LEU A 57 23.77 15.42 -0.82
CA LEU A 57 23.28 15.91 -2.10
C LEU A 57 21.95 16.65 -1.92
N THR A 58 20.98 16.00 -1.28
CA THR A 58 19.60 16.48 -1.13
C THR A 58 19.42 17.55 -0.05
N HIS A 59 20.43 17.78 0.79
CA HIS A 59 20.45 18.86 1.80
C HIS A 59 21.53 19.90 1.54
N SER A 60 22.12 19.91 0.34
CA SER A 60 23.09 20.94 -0.04
C SER A 60 22.42 22.30 -0.21
N LYS A 61 23.15 23.40 0.08
CA LYS A 61 22.67 24.77 -0.20
C LYS A 61 22.27 24.96 -1.66
N THR A 62 22.96 24.29 -2.57
CA THR A 62 22.66 24.32 -4.01
C THR A 62 21.32 23.66 -4.30
N TYR A 63 21.07 22.47 -3.76
CA TYR A 63 19.79 21.77 -3.90
C TYR A 63 18.65 22.63 -3.36
N ALA A 64 18.75 23.07 -2.11
CA ALA A 64 17.74 23.89 -1.44
C ALA A 64 17.41 25.15 -2.25
N ARG A 65 18.42 25.87 -2.75
CA ARG A 65 18.22 27.05 -3.59
C ARG A 65 17.53 26.69 -4.91
N LEU A 66 17.95 25.61 -5.59
CA LEU A 66 17.37 25.24 -6.88
C LEU A 66 15.90 24.84 -6.76
N VAL A 67 15.54 24.01 -5.77
CA VAL A 67 14.14 23.56 -5.60
C VAL A 67 13.24 24.73 -5.20
N THR A 68 13.70 25.64 -4.35
CA THR A 68 12.91 26.81 -3.92
C THR A 68 12.78 27.87 -5.01
N GLU A 69 13.86 28.20 -5.72
CA GLU A 69 13.79 29.16 -6.83
C GLU A 69 12.92 28.66 -7.98
N LEU A 70 13.03 27.37 -8.33
CA LEU A 70 12.21 26.77 -9.39
C LEU A 70 10.74 26.63 -8.97
N ALA A 71 10.46 26.36 -7.69
CA ALA A 71 9.08 26.30 -7.21
C ALA A 71 8.41 27.68 -7.27
N ALA A 72 9.16 28.75 -6.97
CA ALA A 72 8.67 30.13 -7.04
C ALA A 72 8.50 30.63 -8.49
N ASP A 73 9.37 30.20 -9.41
CA ASP A 73 9.29 30.52 -10.84
C ASP A 73 9.72 29.31 -11.68
N HIS A 74 8.75 28.68 -12.32
CA HIS A 74 8.91 27.52 -13.18
C HIS A 74 8.63 27.82 -14.66
N GLU A 75 8.64 29.09 -15.07
CA GLU A 75 8.41 29.47 -16.47
C GLU A 75 9.41 28.75 -17.39
N GLY A 76 8.89 28.12 -18.45
CA GLY A 76 9.68 27.38 -19.44
C GLY A 76 10.03 25.94 -19.07
N LEU A 77 9.66 25.44 -17.88
CA LEU A 77 9.73 24.02 -17.56
C LEU A 77 8.58 23.24 -18.19
N SER A 78 8.82 21.97 -18.57
CA SER A 78 7.73 21.07 -18.99
C SER A 78 6.81 20.72 -17.81
N PRO A 79 5.56 20.27 -18.05
CA PRO A 79 4.65 19.87 -16.97
C PRO A 79 5.25 18.83 -16.00
N VAL A 80 5.99 17.84 -16.52
CA VAL A 80 6.68 16.84 -15.70
C VAL A 80 7.75 17.49 -14.81
N GLN A 81 8.56 18.39 -15.38
CA GLN A 81 9.61 19.09 -14.63
C GLN A 81 9.04 19.99 -13.54
N GLN A 82 7.89 20.63 -13.80
CA GLN A 82 7.16 21.41 -12.80
C GLN A 82 6.74 20.52 -11.62
N LYS A 83 6.19 19.34 -11.89
CA LYS A 83 5.78 18.39 -10.84
C LYS A 83 6.94 17.82 -10.04
N VAL A 84 8.08 17.53 -10.68
CA VAL A 84 9.32 17.16 -9.98
C VAL A 84 9.72 18.26 -9.00
N VAL A 85 9.75 19.52 -9.45
CA VAL A 85 10.09 20.66 -8.61
C VAL A 85 9.08 20.82 -7.46
N GLU A 86 7.78 20.66 -7.73
CA GLU A 86 6.72 20.70 -6.72
C GLU A 86 6.97 19.67 -5.62
N HIS A 87 7.19 18.40 -5.98
CA HIS A 87 7.42 17.30 -5.02
C HIS A 87 8.71 17.51 -4.22
N LYS A 88 9.81 17.92 -4.89
CA LYS A 88 11.08 18.16 -4.20
C LYS A 88 11.02 19.38 -3.28
N ASN A 89 10.27 20.42 -3.66
CA ASN A 89 10.06 21.57 -2.81
C ASN A 89 9.15 21.22 -1.63
N ASP A 90 8.05 20.48 -1.81
CA ASP A 90 7.17 20.04 -0.71
C ASP A 90 7.95 19.25 0.35
N ALA A 91 8.73 18.25 -0.07
CA ALA A 91 9.62 17.50 0.82
C ALA A 91 10.63 18.40 1.54
N TRP A 92 11.20 19.39 0.85
CA TRP A 92 12.10 20.37 1.46
C TRP A 92 11.39 21.25 2.49
N GLN A 93 10.19 21.77 2.20
CA GLN A 93 9.44 22.61 3.12
C GLN A 93 9.07 21.87 4.41
N LYS A 94 8.71 20.59 4.31
CA LYS A 94 8.38 19.74 5.46
C LYS A 94 9.56 19.50 6.41
N GLY A 95 10.79 19.47 5.90
CA GLY A 95 11.99 19.13 6.66
C GLY A 95 12.95 20.28 6.99
N LYS A 96 12.90 21.41 6.26
CA LYS A 96 13.96 22.45 6.31
C LYS A 96 14.22 23.07 7.69
N ASN A 97 13.20 23.08 8.56
CA ASN A 97 13.28 23.67 9.90
C ASN A 97 13.69 22.65 10.98
N ILE A 98 13.85 21.38 10.61
CA ILE A 98 14.34 20.32 11.48
C ILE A 98 15.86 20.42 11.57
N SER A 99 16.37 20.72 12.77
CA SER A 99 17.81 20.75 13.00
C SER A 99 18.41 19.35 12.91
N ALA A 100 19.69 19.22 12.51
CA ALA A 100 20.39 17.93 12.48
C ALA A 100 20.38 17.20 13.84
N LYS A 101 20.37 17.95 14.95
CA LYS A 101 20.23 17.37 16.29
C LYS A 101 18.86 16.72 16.48
N LEU A 102 17.80 17.43 16.12
CA LEU A 102 16.43 16.92 16.23
C LEU A 102 16.19 15.73 15.30
N ASP A 103 16.69 15.79 14.07
CA ASP A 103 16.62 14.69 13.11
C ASP A 103 17.26 13.41 13.65
N TYR A 104 18.43 13.53 14.30
CA TYR A 104 19.09 12.43 15.00
C TYR A 104 18.27 11.91 16.19
N GLU A 105 17.73 12.80 17.03
CA GLU A 105 16.86 12.43 18.16
C GLU A 105 15.62 11.65 17.70
N MET A 106 14.98 12.12 16.62
CA MET A 106 13.82 11.45 16.01
C MET A 106 14.20 10.07 15.46
N THR A 107 15.31 9.97 14.72
CA THR A 107 15.80 8.69 14.17
C THR A 107 16.04 7.66 15.27
N LEU A 108 16.70 8.05 16.37
CA LEU A 108 16.90 7.17 17.53
C LEU A 108 15.58 6.78 18.20
N ALA A 109 14.62 7.71 18.30
CA ALA A 109 13.31 7.44 18.87
C ALA A 109 12.55 6.39 18.04
N TYR A 110 12.55 6.50 16.71
CA TYR A 110 11.96 5.51 15.81
C TYR A 110 12.61 4.13 15.96
N SER A 111 13.95 4.04 15.93
CA SER A 111 14.64 2.76 16.10
C SER A 111 14.33 2.09 17.45
N ARG A 112 14.30 2.88 18.53
CA ARG A 112 13.94 2.38 19.87
C ARG A 112 12.48 1.92 19.92
N ALA A 113 11.56 2.68 19.35
CA ALA A 113 10.15 2.34 19.32
C ALA A 113 9.88 1.05 18.54
N TYR A 114 10.53 0.86 17.39
CA TYR A 114 10.46 -0.41 16.64
C TYR A 114 10.96 -1.60 17.47
N ALA A 115 12.13 -1.47 18.12
CA ALA A 115 12.67 -2.52 18.98
C ALA A 115 11.72 -2.85 20.15
N LYS A 116 11.13 -1.82 20.78
CA LYS A 116 10.15 -1.98 21.85
C LYS A 116 8.83 -2.57 21.39
N TRP A 117 8.35 -2.22 20.21
CA TRP A 117 7.17 -2.85 19.62
C TRP A 117 7.41 -4.34 19.36
N LEU A 118 8.58 -4.70 18.81
CA LEU A 118 8.93 -6.10 18.55
C LEU A 118 9.02 -6.92 19.85
N GLU A 119 9.62 -6.34 20.89
CA GLU A 119 9.66 -6.92 22.24
C GLU A 119 8.25 -7.08 22.82
N ALA A 120 7.44 -6.03 22.78
CA ALA A 120 6.06 -6.01 23.27
C ALA A 120 5.18 -7.05 22.57
N LYS A 121 5.24 -7.15 21.23
CA LYS A 121 4.44 -8.10 20.46
C LYS A 121 4.80 -9.55 20.80
N LYS A 122 6.09 -9.84 21.00
CA LYS A 122 6.56 -11.18 21.41
C LYS A 122 6.17 -11.52 22.84
N ALA A 123 6.16 -10.52 23.72
CA ALA A 123 5.83 -10.67 25.14
C ALA A 123 4.31 -10.62 25.42
N ASP A 124 3.51 -10.24 24.41
CA ASP A 124 2.09 -9.94 24.58
C ASP A 124 1.83 -8.89 25.69
N ASP A 125 2.60 -7.80 25.67
CA ASP A 125 2.54 -6.77 26.71
C ASP A 125 2.74 -5.37 26.11
N TYR A 126 1.63 -4.65 25.90
CA TYR A 126 1.65 -3.28 25.38
C TYR A 126 2.44 -2.29 26.25
N SER A 127 2.54 -2.56 27.57
CA SER A 127 3.20 -1.63 28.49
C SER A 127 4.68 -1.41 28.18
N ILE A 128 5.33 -2.39 27.52
CA ILE A 128 6.72 -2.33 27.04
C ILE A 128 6.88 -1.28 25.93
N PHE A 129 5.87 -1.09 25.09
CA PHE A 129 5.89 -0.17 23.94
C PHE A 129 5.37 1.22 24.28
N ARG A 130 4.46 1.32 25.24
CA ARG A 130 3.69 2.52 25.60
C ARG A 130 4.51 3.82 25.67
N ASP A 131 5.59 3.84 26.45
CA ASP A 131 6.35 5.07 26.67
C ASP A 131 7.12 5.49 25.40
N ALA A 132 7.63 4.51 24.63
CA ALA A 132 8.27 4.79 23.35
C ALA A 132 7.26 5.31 22.32
N PHE A 133 6.03 4.81 22.35
CA PHE A 133 4.94 5.30 21.49
C PHE A 133 4.56 6.75 21.83
N ALA A 134 4.40 7.08 23.12
CA ALA A 134 4.14 8.46 23.55
C ALA A 134 5.23 9.43 23.07
N ASP A 135 6.50 9.02 23.19
CA ASP A 135 7.64 9.80 22.69
C ASP A 135 7.53 10.06 21.18
N LEU A 136 7.16 9.05 20.37
CA LEU A 136 7.00 9.21 18.93
C LEU A 136 5.93 10.23 18.56
N ILE A 137 4.75 10.16 19.19
CA ILE A 137 3.68 11.14 18.96
C ILE A 137 4.18 12.55 19.29
N GLY A 138 4.95 12.71 20.37
CA GLY A 138 5.59 13.96 20.74
C GLY A 138 6.54 14.49 19.66
N TYR A 139 7.40 13.62 19.11
CA TYR A 139 8.31 13.99 18.02
C TYR A 139 7.57 14.31 16.72
N THR A 140 6.53 13.56 16.35
CA THR A 140 5.70 13.83 15.18
C THR A 140 5.07 15.21 15.27
N ARG A 141 4.41 15.53 16.39
CA ARG A 141 3.84 16.87 16.62
C ARG A 141 4.89 17.96 16.54
N LYS A 142 6.04 17.76 17.19
CA LYS A 142 7.18 18.70 17.15
C LYS A 142 7.69 18.93 15.72
N ALA A 143 7.78 17.89 14.90
CA ALA A 143 8.17 18.02 13.50
C ALA A 143 7.13 18.80 12.69
N ILE A 144 5.84 18.52 12.90
CA ILE A 144 4.74 19.26 12.27
C ILE A 144 4.73 20.72 12.74
N ASP A 145 5.00 21.01 14.02
CA ASP A 145 5.11 22.35 14.59
C ASP A 145 6.23 23.18 13.97
N LEU A 146 7.26 22.54 13.42
CA LEU A 146 8.32 23.22 12.69
C LEU A 146 7.98 23.54 11.23
N ARG A 147 6.90 23.00 10.66
CA ARG A 147 6.47 23.33 9.28
C ARG A 147 5.94 24.76 9.21
N ASP A 148 6.33 25.51 8.19
CA ASP A 148 5.83 26.89 7.97
C ASP A 148 4.34 26.89 7.61
N GLU A 149 3.92 25.94 6.78
CA GLU A 149 2.52 25.73 6.39
C GLU A 149 1.85 24.72 7.32
N LYS A 150 0.73 25.12 7.92
CA LYS A 150 -0.05 24.29 8.84
C LYS A 150 -1.31 23.77 8.17
N LYS A 151 -1.62 22.50 8.42
CA LYS A 151 -2.96 21.94 8.21
C LYS A 151 -3.85 22.25 9.41
N ALA A 152 -5.14 21.92 9.30
CA ALA A 152 -6.12 22.20 10.34
C ALA A 152 -5.81 21.48 11.66
N THR A 153 -5.32 20.24 11.57
CA THR A 153 -4.91 19.42 12.73
C THR A 153 -3.55 18.74 12.48
N TYR A 154 -2.96 18.16 13.52
CA TYR A 154 -1.76 17.35 13.38
C TYR A 154 -2.03 16.13 12.50
N TYR A 155 -3.18 15.48 12.68
CA TYR A 155 -3.51 14.31 11.89
C TYR A 155 -3.81 14.65 10.41
N ASP A 156 -4.38 15.82 10.09
CA ASP A 156 -4.48 16.28 8.69
C ASP A 156 -3.10 16.45 8.04
N ALA A 157 -2.08 16.89 8.78
CA ALA A 157 -0.71 16.96 8.27
C ALA A 157 -0.12 15.57 8.03
N CYS A 158 -0.40 14.60 8.90
CA CYS A 158 -0.02 13.20 8.72
C CYS A 158 -0.69 12.57 7.50
N LEU A 159 -2.00 12.81 7.29
CA LEU A 159 -2.73 12.32 6.12
C LEU A 159 -2.15 12.89 4.82
N ASP A 160 -1.90 14.20 4.79
CA ASP A 160 -1.35 14.89 3.62
C ASP A 160 0.08 14.44 3.25
N ASP A 161 0.83 13.85 4.19
CA ASP A 161 2.15 13.28 3.92
C ASP A 161 2.10 11.99 3.10
N TYR A 162 1.00 11.24 3.17
CA TYR A 162 0.83 9.96 2.45
C TYR A 162 -0.18 10.05 1.31
N GLU A 163 -1.16 10.94 1.43
CA GLU A 163 -2.25 11.13 0.49
C GLU A 163 -2.49 12.65 0.33
N LYS A 164 -1.76 13.29 -0.58
CA LYS A 164 -1.76 14.76 -0.73
C LYS A 164 -3.18 15.31 -0.92
N GLY A 165 -3.58 16.26 -0.08
CA GLY A 165 -4.93 16.81 -0.04
C GLY A 165 -5.92 16.04 0.83
N GLY A 166 -5.52 14.89 1.38
CA GLY A 166 -6.30 14.10 2.33
C GLY A 166 -6.59 14.89 3.60
N SER A 167 -7.79 14.68 4.16
CA SER A 167 -8.24 15.36 5.37
C SER A 167 -9.16 14.49 6.21
N ILE A 168 -9.28 14.82 7.49
CA ILE A 168 -10.24 14.22 8.41
C ILE A 168 -11.66 14.34 7.85
N ALA A 169 -12.05 15.50 7.33
CA ALA A 169 -13.41 15.72 6.81
C ALA A 169 -13.77 14.77 5.66
N GLN A 170 -12.82 14.54 4.75
CA GLN A 170 -13.00 13.59 3.65
C GLN A 170 -13.08 12.14 4.16
N LEU A 171 -12.19 11.76 5.07
CA LEU A 171 -12.14 10.40 5.60
C LEU A 171 -13.30 10.08 6.54
N ASP A 172 -13.81 11.03 7.31
CA ASP A 172 -15.01 10.87 8.13
C ASP A 172 -16.24 10.59 7.25
N ALA A 173 -16.37 11.30 6.12
CA ALA A 173 -17.43 11.02 5.15
C ALA A 173 -17.27 9.63 4.50
N PHE A 174 -16.05 9.28 4.08
CA PHE A 174 -15.74 7.99 3.47
C PHE A 174 -16.03 6.81 4.42
N PHE A 175 -15.44 6.83 5.61
CA PHE A 175 -15.57 5.75 6.58
C PHE A 175 -16.93 5.74 7.28
N GLY A 176 -17.59 6.88 7.41
CA GLY A 176 -18.98 6.95 7.89
C GLY A 176 -19.91 6.15 6.98
N ALA A 177 -19.86 6.42 5.67
CA ALA A 177 -20.65 5.68 4.68
C ALA A 177 -20.29 4.18 4.65
N LEU A 178 -19.01 3.85 4.80
CA LEU A 178 -18.54 2.46 4.87
C LEU A 178 -19.10 1.74 6.11
N LYS A 179 -18.97 2.35 7.29
CA LYS A 179 -19.48 1.81 8.56
C LYS A 179 -20.99 1.55 8.48
N GLU A 180 -21.76 2.50 7.95
CA GLU A 180 -23.22 2.41 7.84
C GLU A 180 -23.71 1.26 6.96
N ARG A 181 -22.93 0.84 5.96
CA ARG A 181 -23.32 -0.20 4.99
C ARG A 181 -22.69 -1.56 5.26
N ILE A 182 -21.40 -1.58 5.58
CA ILE A 182 -20.63 -2.83 5.68
C ILE A 182 -20.82 -3.53 7.02
N VAL A 183 -20.91 -2.80 8.14
CA VAL A 183 -21.14 -3.43 9.46
C VAL A 183 -22.48 -4.18 9.50
N PRO A 184 -23.61 -3.60 9.04
CA PRO A 184 -24.87 -4.34 8.97
C PRO A 184 -24.85 -5.50 7.97
N LEU A 185 -24.16 -5.37 6.83
CA LEU A 185 -24.02 -6.46 5.87
C LEU A 185 -23.26 -7.65 6.49
N LEU A 186 -22.15 -7.38 7.17
CA LEU A 186 -21.36 -8.40 7.86
C LEU A 186 -22.22 -9.14 8.90
N ALA A 187 -22.97 -8.41 9.73
CA ALA A 187 -23.87 -9.02 10.72
C ALA A 187 -24.96 -9.90 10.06
N ARG A 188 -25.45 -9.53 8.87
CA ARG A 188 -26.39 -10.36 8.10
C ARG A 188 -25.73 -11.60 7.53
N ILE A 189 -24.49 -11.51 7.05
CA ILE A 189 -23.71 -12.65 6.56
C ILE A 189 -23.51 -13.68 7.67
N GLU A 190 -23.08 -13.24 8.87
CA GLU A 190 -22.88 -14.14 10.00
C GLU A 190 -24.16 -14.83 10.46
N LYS A 191 -25.29 -14.10 10.42
CA LYS A 191 -26.57 -14.57 10.95
C LYS A 191 -27.36 -15.43 9.95
N ASP A 192 -27.49 -14.94 8.73
CA ASP A 192 -28.44 -15.44 7.73
C ASP A 192 -27.74 -15.97 6.45
N GLY A 193 -26.42 -15.77 6.33
CA GLY A 193 -25.66 -16.15 5.14
C GLY A 193 -25.51 -17.66 4.99
N LYS A 194 -25.49 -18.14 3.74
CA LYS A 194 -25.22 -19.55 3.45
C LYS A 194 -23.80 -19.95 3.90
N PRO A 195 -23.57 -21.19 4.35
CA PRO A 195 -22.23 -21.66 4.66
C PRO A 195 -21.38 -21.81 3.39
N ILE A 196 -20.11 -21.42 3.48
CA ILE A 196 -19.10 -21.61 2.43
C ILE A 196 -18.10 -22.65 2.90
N ARG A 197 -17.77 -23.60 2.02
CA ARG A 197 -16.80 -24.66 2.29
C ARG A 197 -15.37 -24.11 2.17
N THR A 198 -14.56 -24.25 3.21
CA THR A 198 -13.17 -23.75 3.24
C THR A 198 -12.13 -24.80 3.67
N ASP A 199 -12.52 -26.05 3.96
CA ASP A 199 -11.60 -27.11 4.45
C ASP A 199 -10.43 -27.41 3.51
N PHE A 200 -10.59 -27.11 2.21
CA PHE A 200 -9.55 -27.35 1.22
C PHE A 200 -8.52 -26.21 1.14
N MET A 201 -8.80 -25.02 1.68
CA MET A 201 -7.93 -23.84 1.57
C MET A 201 -6.57 -24.07 2.24
N SER A 202 -6.52 -24.94 3.26
CA SER A 202 -5.32 -25.29 3.99
C SER A 202 -4.66 -26.60 3.55
N ARG A 203 -5.06 -27.18 2.41
CA ARG A 203 -4.42 -28.40 1.91
C ARG A 203 -2.99 -28.12 1.46
N PRO A 204 -2.04 -29.03 1.76
CA PRO A 204 -0.66 -28.84 1.39
C PRO A 204 -0.48 -28.86 -0.14
N CYS A 205 0.19 -27.86 -0.67
CA CYS A 205 0.64 -27.77 -2.05
C CYS A 205 2.15 -27.47 -2.06
N PRO A 206 2.98 -28.35 -2.67
CA PRO A 206 4.42 -28.18 -2.70
C PRO A 206 4.87 -26.81 -3.24
N ILE A 207 5.84 -26.19 -2.57
CA ILE A 207 6.38 -24.86 -2.95
C ILE A 207 6.73 -24.75 -4.45
N PRO A 208 7.39 -25.74 -5.11
CA PRO A 208 7.69 -25.64 -6.55
C PRO A 208 6.44 -25.49 -7.45
N GLN A 209 5.28 -26.02 -7.03
CA GLN A 209 4.02 -25.83 -7.75
C GLN A 209 3.50 -24.40 -7.55
N GLN A 210 3.59 -23.87 -6.33
CA GLN A 210 3.21 -22.49 -6.04
C GLN A 210 4.08 -21.48 -6.79
N GLU A 211 5.39 -21.73 -6.87
CA GLU A 211 6.32 -20.91 -7.66
C GLU A 211 5.99 -20.90 -9.15
N ALA A 212 5.67 -22.09 -9.71
CA ALA A 212 5.27 -22.21 -11.11
C ALA A 212 3.96 -21.45 -11.38
N PHE A 213 2.99 -21.54 -10.46
CA PHE A 213 1.74 -20.80 -10.55
C PHE A 213 1.97 -19.30 -10.44
N SER A 214 2.83 -18.86 -9.51
CA SER A 214 3.11 -17.43 -9.30
C SER A 214 3.77 -16.80 -10.53
N LYS A 215 4.75 -17.48 -11.14
CA LYS A 215 5.36 -17.05 -12.41
C LYS A 215 4.33 -16.95 -13.54
N TYR A 216 3.42 -17.91 -13.62
CA TYR A 216 2.34 -17.90 -14.60
C TYR A 216 1.39 -16.71 -14.42
N LEU A 217 1.02 -16.38 -13.17
CA LEU A 217 0.15 -15.23 -12.88
C LEU A 217 0.81 -13.90 -13.24
N LEU A 218 2.08 -13.71 -12.89
CA LEU A 218 2.80 -12.46 -13.20
C LEU A 218 2.96 -12.27 -14.72
N GLU A 219 3.18 -13.36 -15.46
CA GLU A 219 3.18 -13.33 -16.94
C GLU A 219 1.79 -12.98 -17.49
N LEU A 220 0.72 -13.56 -16.92
CA LEU A 220 -0.66 -13.32 -17.31
C LEU A 220 -1.09 -11.86 -17.13
N GLU A 221 -0.67 -11.21 -16.03
CA GLU A 221 -0.88 -9.77 -15.80
C GLU A 221 -0.15 -8.89 -16.83
N GLY A 222 0.81 -9.47 -17.55
CA GLY A 222 1.56 -8.80 -18.61
C GLY A 222 2.84 -8.16 -18.13
N LEU A 223 3.42 -8.64 -17.01
CA LEU A 223 4.74 -8.22 -16.53
C LEU A 223 5.85 -8.80 -17.42
N ARG A 224 6.87 -7.98 -17.70
CA ARG A 224 8.00 -8.40 -18.51
C ARG A 224 8.99 -9.17 -17.64
N GLY A 225 9.05 -10.50 -17.84
CA GLY A 225 9.98 -11.38 -17.11
C GLY A 225 11.46 -11.00 -17.23
N SER A 226 11.87 -10.38 -18.35
CA SER A 226 13.25 -9.89 -18.53
C SER A 226 13.59 -8.63 -17.71
N ALA A 227 12.60 -8.00 -17.10
CA ALA A 227 12.70 -6.80 -16.28
C ALA A 227 12.11 -7.01 -14.87
N LEU A 228 11.91 -8.27 -14.47
CA LEU A 228 11.26 -8.67 -13.24
C LEU A 228 12.12 -9.68 -12.47
N VAL A 229 12.21 -9.49 -11.16
CA VAL A 229 12.71 -10.48 -10.21
C VAL A 229 11.55 -10.93 -9.33
N LEU A 230 11.40 -12.24 -9.15
CA LEU A 230 10.52 -12.84 -8.14
C LEU A 230 11.39 -13.52 -7.08
N MET A 231 11.23 -13.12 -5.82
CA MET A 231 11.97 -13.68 -4.67
C MET A 231 11.04 -14.02 -3.51
N THR A 232 11.55 -14.73 -2.50
CA THR A 232 10.83 -14.96 -1.25
C THR A 232 11.27 -14.00 -0.15
N THR A 233 10.36 -13.66 0.76
CA THR A 233 10.63 -12.85 1.96
C THR A 233 9.63 -13.20 3.06
N GLU A 234 9.86 -12.72 4.30
CA GLU A 234 8.91 -12.90 5.40
C GLU A 234 7.60 -12.14 5.16
N HIS A 235 7.69 -10.89 4.70
CA HIS A 235 6.55 -10.01 4.44
C HIS A 235 6.57 -9.54 2.98
N PRO A 236 5.67 -10.03 2.12
CA PRO A 236 5.63 -9.67 0.70
C PRO A 236 5.62 -8.15 0.48
N PHE A 237 6.36 -7.72 -0.53
CA PHE A 237 6.44 -6.35 -1.00
C PHE A 237 6.95 -6.28 -2.45
N THR A 238 6.71 -5.13 -3.08
CA THR A 238 7.18 -4.80 -4.41
C THR A 238 8.00 -3.51 -4.42
N THR A 239 9.08 -3.50 -5.20
CA THR A 239 9.94 -2.33 -5.35
C THR A 239 10.53 -2.25 -6.75
N ASN A 240 11.16 -1.11 -7.11
CA ASN A 240 11.91 -0.99 -8.35
C ASN A 240 13.20 -0.19 -8.19
N PHE A 241 14.08 -0.38 -9.17
CA PHE A 241 15.33 0.36 -9.34
C PHE A 241 15.41 1.01 -10.72
N GLY A 242 14.26 1.28 -11.32
CA GLY A 242 14.10 1.81 -12.67
C GLY A 242 13.05 1.04 -13.49
N PRO A 243 12.76 1.49 -14.73
CA PRO A 243 11.69 0.92 -15.56
C PRO A 243 11.97 -0.51 -16.04
N HIS A 244 13.18 -1.02 -15.81
CA HIS A 244 13.65 -2.33 -16.26
C HIS A 244 14.22 -3.20 -15.14
N ASP A 245 14.04 -2.83 -13.87
CA ASP A 245 14.47 -3.60 -12.69
C ASP A 245 13.37 -3.46 -11.63
N VAL A 246 12.29 -4.22 -11.80
CA VAL A 246 11.18 -4.30 -10.83
C VAL A 246 11.29 -5.62 -10.09
N ARG A 247 11.04 -5.62 -8.80
CA ARG A 247 11.19 -6.81 -7.95
C ARG A 247 9.92 -7.00 -7.14
N VAL A 248 9.38 -8.19 -7.28
CA VAL A 248 8.22 -8.70 -6.55
C VAL A 248 8.73 -9.76 -5.57
N THR A 249 8.14 -9.79 -4.39
CA THR A 249 8.41 -10.84 -3.41
C THR A 249 7.13 -11.53 -2.96
N THR A 250 7.22 -12.77 -2.52
CA THR A 250 6.10 -13.50 -1.91
C THR A 250 6.58 -14.36 -0.74
N HIS A 251 5.66 -14.96 0.01
CA HIS A 251 5.95 -15.97 1.03
C HIS A 251 5.11 -17.21 0.75
N TYR A 252 5.74 -18.33 0.46
CA TYR A 252 5.04 -19.59 0.22
C TYR A 252 4.82 -20.34 1.53
N TYR A 253 3.55 -20.60 1.85
CA TYR A 253 3.17 -21.57 2.88
C TYR A 253 2.53 -22.76 2.18
N GLU A 254 3.01 -23.99 2.46
CA GLU A 254 2.48 -25.20 1.81
C GLU A 254 0.97 -25.33 2.03
N GLU A 255 0.48 -24.96 3.21
CA GLU A 255 -0.92 -25.01 3.60
C GLU A 255 -1.68 -23.69 3.34
N ASN A 256 -1.20 -22.82 2.43
CA ASN A 256 -1.92 -21.58 2.09
C ASN A 256 -1.81 -21.20 0.61
N PHE A 257 -1.80 -22.19 -0.27
CA PHE A 257 -1.59 -21.97 -1.71
C PHE A 257 -2.62 -21.03 -2.35
N VAL A 258 -3.91 -21.16 -2.00
CA VAL A 258 -4.96 -20.33 -2.59
C VAL A 258 -4.75 -18.86 -2.23
N SER A 259 -4.31 -18.54 -1.01
CA SER A 259 -3.96 -17.16 -0.64
C SER A 259 -2.77 -16.64 -1.44
N ASN A 260 -1.74 -17.48 -1.67
CA ASN A 260 -0.56 -17.08 -2.45
C ASN A 260 -0.90 -16.63 -3.89
N ILE A 261 -2.00 -17.14 -4.48
CA ILE A 261 -2.50 -16.67 -5.78
C ILE A 261 -2.79 -15.17 -5.71
N PHE A 262 -3.54 -14.75 -4.69
CA PHE A 262 -3.95 -13.36 -4.51
C PHE A 262 -2.79 -12.48 -4.05
N THR A 263 -1.91 -12.97 -3.17
CA THR A 263 -0.66 -12.27 -2.82
C THR A 263 0.18 -12.00 -4.07
N THR A 264 0.30 -12.97 -4.97
CA THR A 264 1.08 -12.79 -6.22
C THR A 264 0.45 -11.73 -7.12
N LEU A 265 -0.87 -11.76 -7.32
CA LEU A 265 -1.59 -10.75 -8.11
C LEU A 265 -1.53 -9.36 -7.46
N HIS A 266 -1.55 -9.29 -6.12
CA HIS A 266 -1.40 -8.04 -5.38
C HIS A 266 -0.06 -7.38 -5.69
N GLU A 267 1.03 -8.12 -5.49
CA GLU A 267 2.38 -7.61 -5.74
C GLU A 267 2.63 -7.38 -7.24
N GLY A 268 2.05 -8.22 -8.09
CA GLY A 268 2.05 -8.04 -9.54
C GLY A 268 1.38 -6.74 -9.99
N GLY A 269 0.24 -6.39 -9.39
CA GLY A 269 -0.44 -5.11 -9.60
C GLY A 269 0.42 -3.90 -9.24
N HIS A 270 1.15 -3.94 -8.12
CA HIS A 270 2.17 -2.92 -7.81
C HIS A 270 3.25 -2.86 -8.90
N ALA A 271 3.77 -4.01 -9.32
CA ALA A 271 4.83 -4.09 -10.31
C ALA A 271 4.38 -3.56 -11.68
N LEU A 272 3.10 -3.69 -12.04
CA LEU A 272 2.55 -3.16 -13.27
C LEU A 272 2.66 -1.64 -13.33
N PHE A 273 2.39 -0.95 -12.22
CA PHE A 273 2.58 0.49 -12.10
C PHE A 273 4.02 0.86 -12.46
N MET A 274 4.97 0.22 -11.78
CA MET A 274 6.39 0.49 -11.91
C MET A 274 6.93 0.20 -13.31
N GLN A 275 6.48 -0.88 -13.97
CA GLN A 275 6.93 -1.21 -15.33
C GLN A 275 6.31 -0.34 -16.42
N ASN A 276 5.19 0.33 -16.16
CA ASN A 276 4.39 0.99 -17.18
C ASN A 276 4.24 2.51 -17.01
N GLU A 277 4.83 3.11 -15.98
CA GLU A 277 4.99 4.57 -15.93
C GLU A 277 5.75 5.09 -17.18
N PRO A 278 5.41 6.29 -17.69
CA PRO A 278 6.10 6.92 -18.79
C PRO A 278 7.62 7.00 -18.59
N GLU A 279 8.39 6.69 -19.65
CA GLU A 279 9.86 6.78 -19.60
C GLU A 279 10.36 8.20 -19.25
N GLU A 280 9.61 9.23 -19.65
CA GLU A 280 9.89 10.61 -19.27
C GLU A 280 9.85 10.81 -17.75
N PHE A 281 8.98 10.11 -17.02
CA PHE A 281 8.89 10.24 -15.56
C PHE A 281 10.16 9.71 -14.90
N TYR A 282 10.69 8.58 -15.39
CA TYR A 282 11.98 8.08 -14.92
C TYR A 282 13.13 9.02 -15.30
N ARG A 283 13.15 9.52 -16.55
CA ARG A 283 14.21 10.41 -17.05
C ARG A 283 14.30 11.73 -16.27
N GLU A 284 13.15 12.30 -15.90
CA GLU A 284 13.09 13.60 -15.22
C GLU A 284 12.99 13.48 -13.68
N HIS A 285 13.00 12.25 -13.12
CA HIS A 285 12.85 11.95 -11.67
C HIS A 285 11.46 12.24 -11.08
N ALA A 286 10.41 12.11 -11.89
CA ALA A 286 9.03 12.14 -11.44
C ALA A 286 8.50 10.75 -11.03
N ALA A 287 9.05 9.66 -11.58
CA ALA A 287 8.51 8.32 -11.38
C ALA A 287 8.41 7.91 -9.90
N ASN A 288 7.48 7.01 -9.58
CA ASN A 288 7.18 6.57 -8.23
C ASN A 288 6.76 7.70 -7.26
N SER A 289 6.13 8.77 -7.77
CA SER A 289 5.65 9.88 -6.94
C SER A 289 4.12 9.87 -6.75
N MET A 290 3.44 8.82 -7.16
CA MET A 290 2.03 8.60 -6.84
C MET A 290 1.84 8.43 -5.32
N SER A 291 0.63 8.69 -4.82
CA SER A 291 0.32 8.45 -3.41
C SER A 291 0.25 6.95 -3.09
N ASN A 292 0.27 6.62 -1.79
CA ASN A 292 0.13 5.23 -1.38
C ASN A 292 -1.22 4.63 -1.79
N ALA A 293 -2.32 5.40 -1.74
CA ALA A 293 -3.61 4.88 -2.16
C ALA A 293 -3.68 4.66 -3.67
N MET A 294 -3.06 5.54 -4.47
CA MET A 294 -2.95 5.37 -5.92
C MET A 294 -2.14 4.12 -6.27
N HIS A 295 -1.08 3.83 -5.51
CA HIS A 295 -0.26 2.64 -5.71
C HIS A 295 -0.99 1.35 -5.27
N GLU A 296 -1.63 1.38 -4.10
CA GLU A 296 -2.47 0.29 -3.57
C GLU A 296 -3.70 0.00 -4.44
N CYS A 297 -4.20 1.02 -5.15
CA CYS A 297 -5.34 0.86 -6.04
C CYS A 297 -5.15 -0.28 -7.02
N ILE A 298 -3.95 -0.44 -7.59
CA ILE A 298 -3.71 -1.37 -8.68
C ILE A 298 -3.36 -2.76 -8.18
N SER A 299 -2.68 -2.86 -7.03
CA SER A 299 -2.55 -4.14 -6.33
C SER A 299 -3.92 -4.70 -5.97
N ARG A 300 -4.81 -3.90 -5.36
CA ARG A 300 -6.19 -4.32 -5.04
C ARG A 300 -7.06 -4.55 -6.26
N PHE A 301 -6.84 -3.81 -7.35
CA PHE A 301 -7.56 -4.02 -8.61
C PHE A 301 -7.29 -5.43 -9.16
N TYR A 302 -6.03 -5.83 -9.27
CA TYR A 302 -5.67 -7.15 -9.78
C TYR A 302 -5.92 -8.26 -8.77
N GLU A 303 -5.63 -8.05 -7.48
CA GLU A 303 -5.91 -9.02 -6.43
C GLU A 303 -7.41 -9.33 -6.35
N ASN A 304 -8.24 -8.31 -6.18
CA ASN A 304 -9.63 -8.49 -5.75
C ASN A 304 -10.62 -8.35 -6.91
N LEU A 305 -10.56 -7.24 -7.63
CA LEU A 305 -11.56 -6.93 -8.67
C LEU A 305 -11.43 -7.85 -9.87
N ILE A 306 -10.20 -8.18 -10.27
CA ILE A 306 -9.92 -9.19 -11.29
C ILE A 306 -9.75 -10.57 -10.66
N GLY A 307 -8.74 -10.74 -9.79
CA GLY A 307 -8.29 -12.04 -9.29
C GLY A 307 -9.35 -12.83 -8.53
N ARG A 308 -10.17 -12.18 -7.71
CA ARG A 308 -11.26 -12.82 -6.97
C ARG A 308 -12.61 -12.77 -7.70
N SER A 309 -12.66 -12.33 -8.96
CA SER A 309 -13.87 -12.36 -9.77
C SER A 309 -14.22 -13.78 -10.23
N GLU A 310 -15.51 -14.07 -10.39
CA GLU A 310 -15.97 -15.36 -10.93
C GLU A 310 -15.40 -15.62 -12.33
N ALA A 311 -15.28 -14.57 -13.14
CA ALA A 311 -14.67 -14.63 -14.47
C ALA A 311 -13.20 -15.07 -14.43
N PHE A 312 -12.39 -14.51 -13.54
CA PHE A 312 -10.98 -14.90 -13.46
C PHE A 312 -10.81 -16.29 -12.85
N ILE A 313 -11.58 -16.62 -11.80
CA ILE A 313 -11.55 -17.97 -11.21
C ILE A 313 -11.93 -19.01 -12.26
N HIS A 314 -12.92 -18.75 -13.11
CA HIS A 314 -13.26 -19.59 -14.25
C HIS A 314 -12.05 -19.86 -15.15
N PHE A 315 -11.33 -18.81 -15.51
CA PHE A 315 -10.16 -18.93 -16.38
C PHE A 315 -9.01 -19.71 -15.72
N ILE A 316 -8.69 -19.43 -14.46
CA ILE A 316 -7.53 -20.05 -13.79
C ILE A 316 -7.81 -21.45 -13.25
N TYR A 317 -9.07 -21.84 -13.04
CA TYR A 317 -9.42 -23.11 -12.43
C TYR A 317 -8.82 -24.33 -13.16
N PRO A 318 -8.87 -24.45 -14.50
CA PRO A 318 -8.20 -25.54 -15.21
C PRO A 318 -6.68 -25.56 -14.96
N LYS A 319 -6.04 -24.39 -14.90
CA LYS A 319 -4.59 -24.29 -14.67
C LYS A 319 -4.22 -24.65 -13.23
N LEU A 320 -5.05 -24.28 -12.26
CA LEU A 320 -4.91 -24.68 -10.88
C LEU A 320 -4.96 -26.20 -10.75
N ARG A 321 -5.93 -26.84 -11.41
CA ARG A 321 -6.06 -28.31 -11.45
C ARG A 321 -4.88 -29.00 -12.13
N GLU A 322 -4.36 -28.43 -13.21
CA GLU A 322 -3.15 -28.92 -13.89
C GLU A 322 -1.93 -28.94 -12.96
N ILE A 323 -1.70 -27.85 -12.22
CA ILE A 323 -0.51 -27.67 -11.38
C ILE A 323 -0.59 -28.46 -10.07
N THR A 324 -1.78 -28.55 -9.49
CA THR A 324 -2.00 -29.16 -8.16
C THR A 324 -2.36 -30.64 -8.21
N GLY A 325 -2.67 -31.17 -9.39
CA GLY A 325 -3.08 -32.56 -9.60
C GLY A 325 -4.32 -32.94 -8.79
N ASP A 326 -4.19 -33.97 -7.96
CA ASP A 326 -5.30 -34.51 -7.16
C ASP A 326 -5.61 -33.71 -5.88
N THR A 327 -4.78 -32.73 -5.52
CA THR A 327 -4.90 -31.97 -4.25
C THR A 327 -6.27 -31.31 -4.09
N PHE A 328 -6.83 -30.79 -5.20
CA PHE A 328 -8.15 -30.15 -5.24
C PHE A 328 -9.15 -30.96 -6.07
N ALA A 329 -8.97 -32.28 -6.16
CA ALA A 329 -9.73 -33.16 -7.06
C ALA A 329 -11.26 -33.06 -6.92
N ASP A 330 -11.70 -32.93 -5.67
CA ASP A 330 -13.08 -32.87 -5.19
C ASP A 330 -13.62 -31.44 -5.01
N VAL A 331 -12.83 -30.41 -5.35
CA VAL A 331 -13.22 -29.00 -5.24
C VAL A 331 -13.70 -28.53 -6.61
N THR A 332 -14.93 -28.04 -6.67
CA THR A 332 -15.51 -27.46 -7.89
C THR A 332 -15.03 -26.02 -8.10
N GLU A 333 -15.12 -25.53 -9.34
CA GLU A 333 -14.86 -24.13 -9.69
C GLU A 333 -15.68 -23.17 -8.82
N ARG A 334 -16.95 -23.50 -8.59
CA ARG A 334 -17.84 -22.70 -7.75
C ARG A 334 -17.38 -22.66 -6.29
N GLU A 335 -17.01 -23.81 -5.71
CA GLU A 335 -16.48 -23.84 -4.34
C GLU A 335 -15.18 -23.03 -4.22
N LEU A 336 -14.29 -23.09 -5.22
CA LEU A 336 -13.08 -22.27 -5.23
C LEU A 336 -13.39 -20.77 -5.26
N TYR A 337 -14.31 -20.33 -6.12
CA TYR A 337 -14.75 -18.93 -6.17
C TYR A 337 -15.36 -18.49 -4.83
N GLU A 338 -16.18 -19.33 -4.21
CA GLU A 338 -16.81 -18.99 -2.94
C GLU A 338 -15.80 -18.92 -1.79
N ALA A 339 -14.89 -19.88 -1.69
CA ALA A 339 -13.85 -19.89 -0.66
C ALA A 339 -12.83 -18.75 -0.82
N ALA A 340 -12.50 -18.37 -2.06
CA ALA A 340 -11.65 -17.22 -2.35
C ALA A 340 -12.26 -15.87 -1.92
N ASN A 341 -13.56 -15.84 -1.62
CA ASN A 341 -14.33 -14.66 -1.28
C ASN A 341 -15.06 -14.79 0.06
N VAL A 342 -14.61 -15.68 0.95
CA VAL A 342 -15.21 -15.81 2.27
C VAL A 342 -15.12 -14.48 3.03
N ALA A 343 -16.24 -13.97 3.52
CA ALA A 343 -16.30 -12.89 4.50
C ALA A 343 -16.33 -13.50 5.90
N GLN A 344 -15.27 -13.31 6.66
CA GLN A 344 -15.15 -13.83 8.02
C GLN A 344 -14.45 -12.81 8.92
N PRO A 345 -15.12 -12.31 9.98
CA PRO A 345 -14.47 -11.43 10.92
C PRO A 345 -13.27 -12.10 11.58
N GLY A 346 -12.15 -11.39 11.57
CA GLY A 346 -10.89 -11.85 12.16
C GLY A 346 -10.23 -10.74 12.98
N LEU A 347 -9.11 -11.09 13.62
CA LEU A 347 -8.32 -10.14 14.40
C LEU A 347 -7.24 -9.47 13.54
N ILE A 348 -6.62 -10.23 12.62
CA ILE A 348 -5.41 -9.84 11.90
C ILE A 348 -5.78 -9.17 10.58
N ARG A 349 -5.44 -7.89 10.45
CA ARG A 349 -5.74 -7.07 9.26
C ARG A 349 -5.14 -7.64 7.97
N CYS A 350 -3.92 -8.15 8.01
CA CYS A 350 -3.24 -8.67 6.82
C CYS A 350 -3.91 -9.93 6.25
N ASP A 351 -4.65 -10.66 7.09
CA ASP A 351 -5.36 -11.88 6.72
C ASP A 351 -6.86 -11.63 6.48
N ALA A 352 -7.31 -10.39 6.67
CA ALA A 352 -8.71 -10.03 6.57
C ALA A 352 -9.20 -10.12 5.12
N ASP A 353 -10.44 -10.58 4.96
CA ASP A 353 -11.09 -10.67 3.66
C ASP A 353 -11.48 -9.30 3.10
N GLU A 354 -11.84 -9.28 1.82
CA GLU A 354 -12.16 -8.04 1.10
C GLU A 354 -13.30 -7.22 1.73
N LEU A 355 -14.29 -7.85 2.38
CA LEU A 355 -15.39 -7.15 3.04
C LEU A 355 -14.97 -6.55 4.37
N THR A 356 -14.24 -7.31 5.19
CA THR A 356 -13.90 -6.92 6.56
C THR A 356 -12.64 -6.06 6.63
N TYR A 357 -11.72 -6.17 5.68
CA TYR A 357 -10.43 -5.48 5.66
C TYR A 357 -10.55 -3.96 5.90
N CYS A 358 -11.51 -3.28 5.26
CA CYS A 358 -11.68 -1.84 5.43
C CYS A 358 -12.19 -1.44 6.83
N LEU A 359 -12.83 -2.34 7.58
CA LEU A 359 -13.21 -2.12 8.97
C LEU A 359 -11.98 -2.11 9.88
N HIS A 360 -10.97 -2.95 9.60
CA HIS A 360 -9.68 -2.89 10.32
C HIS A 360 -8.99 -1.54 10.12
N ILE A 361 -9.05 -0.99 8.90
CA ILE A 361 -8.51 0.34 8.57
C ILE A 361 -9.28 1.44 9.29
N LEU A 362 -10.61 1.38 9.30
CA LEU A 362 -11.48 2.32 10.01
C LEU A 362 -11.11 2.41 11.51
N ILE A 363 -10.91 1.28 12.18
CA ILE A 363 -10.54 1.25 13.60
C ILE A 363 -9.23 2.01 13.83
N ARG A 364 -8.22 1.76 12.99
CA ARG A 364 -6.91 2.43 13.08
C ARG A 364 -7.04 3.92 12.80
N TYR A 365 -7.78 4.30 11.76
CA TYR A 365 -8.04 5.70 11.42
C TYR A 365 -8.69 6.47 12.59
N GLU A 366 -9.73 5.91 13.21
CA GLU A 366 -10.40 6.56 14.34
C GLU A 366 -9.47 6.73 15.55
N LEU A 367 -8.65 5.72 15.85
CA LEU A 367 -7.69 5.78 16.95
C LEU A 367 -6.55 6.77 16.65
N GLU A 368 -5.96 6.70 15.45
CA GLU A 368 -4.90 7.61 15.03
C GLU A 368 -5.31 9.06 15.11
N LYS A 369 -6.47 9.40 14.55
CA LYS A 369 -7.00 10.76 14.62
C LYS A 369 -7.08 11.25 16.07
N ALA A 370 -7.61 10.42 16.97
CA ALA A 370 -7.76 10.76 18.37
C ALA A 370 -6.41 10.93 19.09
N PHE A 371 -5.50 9.97 19.00
CA PHE A 371 -4.24 10.05 19.75
C PHE A 371 -3.24 11.02 19.13
N VAL A 372 -3.23 11.24 17.80
CA VAL A 372 -2.34 12.21 17.14
C VAL A 372 -2.78 13.63 17.43
N ASN A 373 -4.09 13.90 17.48
CA ASN A 373 -4.60 15.22 17.87
C ASN A 373 -4.64 15.46 19.38
N GLY A 374 -4.47 14.42 20.19
CA GLY A 374 -4.37 14.53 21.66
C GLY A 374 -5.72 14.48 22.37
N GLU A 375 -6.72 13.90 21.72
CA GLU A 375 -8.05 13.65 22.27
C GLU A 375 -8.04 12.46 23.25
N ILE A 376 -7.12 11.51 23.05
CA ILE A 376 -6.84 10.38 23.95
C ILE A 376 -5.34 10.25 24.21
N THR A 377 -4.96 9.59 25.29
CA THR A 377 -3.56 9.19 25.55
C THR A 377 -3.28 7.79 25.01
N VAL A 378 -1.99 7.44 24.91
CA VAL A 378 -1.56 6.09 24.50
C VAL A 378 -1.99 5.00 25.49
N ASP A 379 -2.31 5.36 26.74
CA ASP A 379 -2.79 4.40 27.75
C ASP A 379 -4.17 3.84 27.43
N GLU A 380 -4.99 4.62 26.72
CA GLU A 380 -6.39 4.28 26.43
C GLU A 380 -6.52 3.35 25.22
N ILE A 381 -5.44 3.20 24.43
CA ILE A 381 -5.46 2.52 23.14
C ILE A 381 -5.88 1.05 23.24
N PRO A 382 -5.33 0.20 24.14
CA PRO A 382 -5.73 -1.21 24.19
C PRO A 382 -7.23 -1.39 24.45
N ALA A 383 -7.80 -0.63 25.40
CA ALA A 383 -9.22 -0.70 25.72
C ALA A 383 -10.11 -0.22 24.57
N LEU A 384 -9.77 0.91 23.94
CA LEU A 384 -10.52 1.46 22.80
C LEU A 384 -10.41 0.58 21.56
N TRP A 385 -9.25 -0.02 21.31
CA TRP A 385 -9.03 -1.00 20.27
C TRP A 385 -9.99 -2.19 20.41
N ASN A 386 -10.00 -2.80 21.61
CA ASN A 386 -10.81 -3.97 21.89
C ASN A 386 -12.31 -3.67 21.76
N ALA A 387 -12.73 -2.50 22.27
CA ALA A 387 -14.11 -2.05 22.15
C ALA A 387 -14.54 -1.87 20.68
N LYS A 388 -13.69 -1.25 19.84
CA LYS A 388 -13.97 -1.02 18.42
C LYS A 388 -13.97 -2.30 17.60
N TYR A 389 -13.05 -3.23 17.86
CA TYR A 389 -13.07 -4.56 17.23
C TYR A 389 -14.35 -5.31 17.57
N LYS A 390 -14.80 -5.25 18.83
CA LYS A 390 -16.08 -5.84 19.22
C LYS A 390 -17.26 -5.17 18.54
N GLU A 391 -17.29 -3.84 18.47
CA GLU A 391 -18.37 -3.07 17.87
C GLU A 391 -18.49 -3.29 16.35
N TYR A 392 -17.37 -3.29 15.62
CA TYR A 392 -17.37 -3.27 14.15
C TYR A 392 -17.24 -4.65 13.53
N LEU A 393 -16.51 -5.56 14.19
CA LEU A 393 -16.23 -6.91 13.67
C LEU A 393 -16.87 -8.02 14.52
N GLY A 394 -17.47 -7.71 15.67
CA GLY A 394 -18.12 -8.72 16.54
C GLY A 394 -17.16 -9.64 17.31
N VAL A 395 -15.86 -9.52 17.09
CA VAL A 395 -14.82 -10.38 17.67
C VAL A 395 -14.28 -9.83 18.99
N ASP A 396 -13.97 -10.74 19.92
CA ASP A 396 -13.27 -10.40 21.16
C ASP A 396 -11.76 -10.50 20.93
N VAL A 397 -11.03 -9.46 21.36
CA VAL A 397 -9.57 -9.43 21.28
C VAL A 397 -9.00 -10.10 22.54
N PRO A 398 -8.32 -11.26 22.43
CA PRO A 398 -7.88 -12.03 23.60
C PRO A 398 -6.61 -11.48 24.25
N ASP A 399 -5.79 -10.78 23.48
CA ASP A 399 -4.42 -10.42 23.83
C ASP A 399 -3.92 -9.17 23.05
N ASP A 400 -2.86 -8.52 23.53
CA ASP A 400 -2.33 -7.29 22.93
C ASP A 400 -1.60 -7.60 21.60
N ALA A 401 -0.95 -8.77 21.51
CA ALA A 401 -0.21 -9.23 20.33
C ALA A 401 -1.08 -9.37 19.08
N SER A 402 -2.30 -9.89 19.23
CA SER A 402 -3.36 -9.98 18.22
C SER A 402 -4.25 -8.73 18.22
N GLY A 403 -4.12 -7.88 19.25
CA GLY A 403 -4.79 -6.60 19.41
C GLY A 403 -3.99 -5.44 18.85
N CYS A 404 -3.80 -4.40 19.67
CA CYS A 404 -3.18 -3.13 19.25
C CYS A 404 -1.69 -3.23 18.90
N LEU A 405 -1.00 -4.34 19.22
CA LEU A 405 0.38 -4.59 18.79
C LEU A 405 0.48 -5.33 17.46
N GLN A 406 -0.64 -5.74 16.84
CA GLN A 406 -0.58 -6.60 15.65
C GLN A 406 0.18 -5.96 14.49
N ASP A 407 0.13 -4.64 14.35
CA ASP A 407 0.75 -3.88 13.27
C ASP A 407 1.96 -3.08 13.73
N VAL A 408 3.01 -3.08 12.91
CA VAL A 408 4.25 -2.31 13.15
C VAL A 408 4.08 -0.80 12.99
N HIS A 409 3.09 -0.36 12.21
CA HIS A 409 2.99 1.02 11.69
C HIS A 409 3.09 2.10 12.77
N TRP A 410 2.48 1.93 13.94
CA TRP A 410 2.53 2.93 15.01
C TRP A 410 3.90 3.08 15.68
N SER A 411 4.88 2.26 15.31
CA SER A 411 6.29 2.47 15.62
C SER A 411 6.95 3.55 14.74
N GLY A 412 6.24 4.19 13.81
CA GLY A 412 6.80 5.34 13.08
C GLY A 412 5.96 6.02 12.00
N SER A 413 4.75 5.55 11.71
CA SER A 413 3.88 6.05 10.63
C SER A 413 2.48 6.31 11.14
N TYR A 414 1.93 7.50 10.84
CA TYR A 414 0.59 7.93 11.23
C TYR A 414 -0.12 8.55 10.03
N GLY A 415 -1.40 8.24 9.79
CA GLY A 415 -2.12 8.69 8.60
C GLY A 415 -1.86 7.83 7.36
N TYR A 416 -1.11 6.74 7.52
CA TYR A 416 -0.79 5.80 6.45
C TYR A 416 -1.95 4.83 6.19
N PHE A 417 -2.53 4.21 7.23
CA PHE A 417 -3.55 3.16 7.06
C PHE A 417 -4.72 3.52 6.14
N PRO A 418 -5.27 4.76 6.15
CA PRO A 418 -6.35 5.14 5.23
C PRO A 418 -6.04 4.88 3.76
N SER A 419 -4.77 4.92 3.35
CA SER A 419 -4.38 4.66 1.96
C SER A 419 -4.82 3.27 1.48
N TYR A 420 -4.86 2.28 2.38
CA TYR A 420 -5.26 0.92 2.04
C TYR A 420 -6.74 0.82 1.62
N ALA A 421 -7.64 1.45 2.39
CA ALA A 421 -9.06 1.46 2.08
C ALA A 421 -9.37 2.37 0.88
N LEU A 422 -8.68 3.51 0.78
CA LEU A 422 -8.79 4.40 -0.37
C LEU A 422 -8.36 3.72 -1.67
N GLY A 423 -7.28 2.93 -1.66
CA GLY A 423 -6.85 2.15 -2.83
C GLY A 423 -7.94 1.22 -3.35
N SER A 424 -8.58 0.46 -2.47
CA SER A 424 -9.71 -0.41 -2.83
C SER A 424 -10.87 0.38 -3.45
N ALA A 425 -11.16 1.56 -2.90
CA ALA A 425 -12.24 2.40 -3.41
C ALA A 425 -11.93 3.06 -4.77
N TYR A 426 -10.70 3.52 -4.97
CA TYR A 426 -10.23 3.99 -6.27
C TYR A 426 -10.37 2.88 -7.32
N GLY A 427 -9.94 1.66 -6.99
CA GLY A 427 -10.02 0.51 -7.88
C GLY A 427 -11.45 0.26 -8.38
N ALA A 428 -12.43 0.27 -7.48
CA ALA A 428 -13.84 0.05 -7.84
C ALA A 428 -14.39 1.14 -8.77
N GLN A 429 -14.05 2.41 -8.51
CA GLN A 429 -14.48 3.53 -9.36
C GLN A 429 -13.80 3.51 -10.75
N ILE A 430 -12.53 3.12 -10.80
CA ILE A 430 -11.80 2.93 -12.06
C ILE A 430 -12.39 1.77 -12.85
N LEU A 431 -12.67 0.63 -12.21
CA LEU A 431 -13.32 -0.51 -12.86
C LEU A 431 -14.66 -0.11 -13.49
N HIS A 432 -15.51 0.61 -12.74
CA HIS A 432 -16.79 1.10 -13.25
C HIS A 432 -16.63 1.96 -14.50
N THR A 433 -15.58 2.80 -14.54
CA THR A 433 -15.30 3.63 -15.71
C THR A 433 -14.78 2.80 -16.88
N MET A 434 -13.80 1.94 -16.64
CA MET A 434 -13.21 1.05 -17.65
C MET A 434 -14.27 0.16 -18.34
N GLN A 435 -15.26 -0.33 -17.59
CA GLN A 435 -16.34 -1.16 -18.13
C GLN A 435 -17.28 -0.45 -19.11
N LYS A 436 -17.19 0.88 -19.25
CA LYS A 436 -17.90 1.63 -20.28
C LYS A 436 -17.27 1.43 -21.67
N GLU A 437 -16.02 1.00 -21.72
CA GLU A 437 -15.21 0.89 -22.93
C GLU A 437 -14.74 -0.55 -23.19
N LEU A 438 -14.53 -1.34 -22.14
CA LEU A 438 -14.02 -2.71 -22.22
C LEU A 438 -14.95 -3.70 -21.52
N ASP A 439 -15.15 -4.87 -22.12
CA ASP A 439 -15.74 -6.03 -21.44
C ASP A 439 -14.71 -6.69 -20.52
N VAL A 440 -14.41 -6.02 -19.40
CA VAL A 440 -13.34 -6.41 -18.46
C VAL A 440 -13.49 -7.86 -17.99
N PHE A 441 -14.70 -8.27 -17.61
CA PHE A 441 -14.92 -9.63 -17.12
C PHE A 441 -14.96 -10.65 -18.26
N GLY A 442 -15.44 -10.30 -19.46
CA GLY A 442 -15.31 -11.18 -20.63
C GLY A 442 -13.86 -11.39 -21.08
N LEU A 443 -12.99 -10.41 -20.88
CA LEU A 443 -11.54 -10.51 -21.07
C LEU A 443 -10.89 -11.39 -19.98
N ALA A 444 -11.22 -11.15 -18.71
CA ALA A 444 -10.73 -11.94 -17.59
C ALA A 444 -11.12 -13.42 -17.71
N ALA A 445 -12.34 -13.72 -18.15
CA ALA A 445 -12.82 -15.10 -18.40
C ALA A 445 -12.05 -15.85 -19.49
N LYS A 446 -11.34 -15.12 -20.37
CA LYS A 446 -10.48 -15.68 -21.42
C LYS A 446 -8.99 -15.62 -21.07
N GLY A 447 -8.64 -15.02 -19.93
CA GLY A 447 -7.26 -14.76 -19.54
C GLY A 447 -6.55 -13.69 -20.37
N ASP A 448 -7.29 -12.86 -21.10
CA ASP A 448 -6.70 -11.79 -21.91
C ASP A 448 -6.64 -10.50 -21.09
N LEU A 449 -5.65 -10.40 -20.19
CA LEU A 449 -5.51 -9.24 -19.30
C LEU A 449 -4.73 -8.07 -19.93
N LEU A 450 -4.13 -8.27 -21.12
CA LEU A 450 -3.33 -7.24 -21.77
C LEU A 450 -4.14 -5.99 -22.15
N PRO A 451 -5.37 -6.09 -22.69
CA PRO A 451 -6.19 -4.91 -22.96
C PRO A 451 -6.56 -4.13 -21.68
N ILE A 452 -6.76 -4.82 -20.56
CA ILE A 452 -7.01 -4.19 -19.25
C ILE A 452 -5.77 -3.40 -18.82
N ARG A 453 -4.58 -4.04 -18.88
CA ARG A 453 -3.31 -3.39 -18.58
C ARG A 453 -3.04 -2.18 -19.48
N ASP A 454 -3.32 -2.31 -20.77
CA ASP A 454 -3.05 -1.24 -21.75
C ASP A 454 -3.97 -0.04 -21.51
N TRP A 455 -5.23 -0.27 -21.13
CA TRP A 455 -6.13 0.79 -20.66
C TRP A 455 -5.60 1.47 -19.39
N LEU A 456 -5.16 0.68 -18.39
CA LEU A 456 -4.54 1.24 -17.18
C LEU A 456 -3.27 2.04 -17.51
N LYS A 457 -2.47 1.58 -18.47
CA LYS A 457 -1.28 2.31 -18.91
C LYS A 457 -1.63 3.66 -19.53
N GLU A 458 -2.66 3.71 -20.36
CA GLU A 458 -3.09 4.94 -21.03
C GLU A 458 -3.73 5.94 -20.07
N HIS A 459 -4.60 5.48 -19.17
CA HIS A 459 -5.44 6.37 -18.36
C HIS A 459 -4.95 6.56 -16.93
N VAL A 460 -4.30 5.54 -16.36
CA VAL A 460 -3.98 5.48 -14.93
C VAL A 460 -2.49 5.76 -14.68
N PHE A 461 -1.60 4.95 -15.27
CA PHE A 461 -0.15 5.05 -15.03
C PHE A 461 0.47 6.29 -15.69
N SER A 462 -0.09 6.73 -16.82
CA SER A 462 0.42 7.83 -17.64
C SER A 462 0.44 9.19 -16.93
N ILE A 463 -0.36 9.36 -15.88
CA ILE A 463 -0.56 10.65 -15.19
C ILE A 463 -0.37 10.58 -13.67
N ALA A 464 -0.13 9.39 -13.13
CA ALA A 464 -0.15 9.15 -11.69
C ALA A 464 0.93 9.93 -10.91
N SER A 465 2.18 9.90 -11.37
CA SER A 465 3.30 10.57 -10.70
C SER A 465 3.34 12.09 -10.91
N VAL A 466 2.36 12.65 -11.64
CA VAL A 466 2.30 14.07 -11.99
C VAL A 466 0.95 14.71 -11.64
N SER A 467 0.11 13.99 -10.88
CA SER A 467 -1.20 14.45 -10.45
C SER A 467 -1.36 14.25 -8.95
N THR A 468 -2.11 15.13 -8.30
CA THR A 468 -2.64 14.82 -6.96
C THR A 468 -3.72 13.73 -7.05
N PRO A 469 -4.04 13.02 -5.94
CA PRO A 469 -5.06 11.97 -5.98
C PRO A 469 -6.43 12.40 -6.53
N ASP A 470 -6.91 13.61 -6.20
CA ASP A 470 -8.18 14.12 -6.71
C ASP A 470 -8.12 14.50 -8.20
N GLU A 471 -7.03 15.15 -8.63
CA GLU A 471 -6.79 15.44 -10.06
C GLU A 471 -6.73 14.15 -10.88
N TRP A 472 -6.05 13.13 -10.35
CA TRP A 472 -5.87 11.83 -10.97
C TRP A 472 -7.19 11.10 -11.16
N ILE A 473 -7.99 10.93 -10.09
CA ILE A 473 -9.25 10.19 -10.20
C ILE A 473 -10.27 10.92 -11.07
N ARG A 474 -10.29 12.26 -11.06
CA ARG A 474 -11.14 13.07 -11.94
C ARG A 474 -10.75 12.93 -13.40
N ALA A 475 -9.45 12.92 -13.70
CA ALA A 475 -8.96 12.74 -15.07
C ALA A 475 -9.35 11.36 -15.64
N ILE A 476 -9.38 10.33 -14.80
CA ILE A 476 -9.75 8.97 -15.21
C ILE A 476 -11.27 8.83 -15.33
N THR A 477 -12.03 9.31 -14.33
CA THR A 477 -13.43 8.90 -14.10
C THR A 477 -14.45 10.01 -14.34
N GLY A 478 -13.99 11.26 -14.45
CA GLY A 478 -14.81 12.46 -14.60
C GLY A 478 -15.31 13.08 -13.29
N GLU A 479 -15.10 12.44 -12.13
CA GLU A 479 -15.52 12.93 -10.82
C GLU A 479 -14.49 12.65 -9.70
N SER A 480 -14.65 13.27 -8.54
CA SER A 480 -13.85 12.95 -7.34
C SER A 480 -14.10 11.51 -6.88
N LEU A 481 -13.30 11.03 -5.93
CA LEU A 481 -13.58 9.76 -5.26
C LEU A 481 -15.02 9.72 -4.73
N ASN A 482 -15.76 8.73 -5.19
CA ASN A 482 -17.14 8.47 -4.81
C ASN A 482 -17.23 7.07 -4.22
N VAL A 483 -17.27 7.00 -2.89
CA VAL A 483 -17.27 5.74 -2.11
C VAL A 483 -18.41 4.78 -2.51
N ARG A 484 -19.49 5.29 -3.13
CA ARG A 484 -20.63 4.47 -3.54
C ARG A 484 -20.24 3.36 -4.51
N TYR A 485 -19.33 3.59 -5.45
CA TYR A 485 -18.90 2.54 -6.38
C TYR A 485 -18.32 1.32 -5.64
N PHE A 486 -17.52 1.58 -4.61
CA PHE A 486 -16.92 0.53 -3.78
C PHE A 486 -17.95 -0.18 -2.92
N LEU A 487 -18.82 0.57 -2.23
CA LEU A 487 -19.84 -0.01 -1.36
C LEU A 487 -20.90 -0.78 -2.15
N ASP A 488 -21.31 -0.28 -3.31
CA ASP A 488 -22.26 -0.97 -4.20
C ASP A 488 -21.65 -2.28 -4.73
N TYR A 489 -20.36 -2.28 -5.09
CA TYR A 489 -19.63 -3.48 -5.50
C TYR A 489 -19.58 -4.53 -4.37
N LEU A 490 -19.17 -4.14 -3.16
CA LEU A 490 -19.11 -5.05 -2.01
C LEU A 490 -20.49 -5.61 -1.69
N GLU A 491 -21.52 -4.77 -1.59
CA GLU A 491 -22.86 -5.23 -1.27
C GLU A 491 -23.42 -6.19 -2.32
N GLN A 492 -23.26 -5.89 -3.60
CA GLN A 492 -23.73 -6.77 -4.67
C GLN A 492 -23.02 -8.12 -4.64
N LYS A 493 -21.68 -8.11 -4.54
CA LYS A 493 -20.86 -9.32 -4.52
C LYS A 493 -21.19 -10.19 -3.31
N PHE A 494 -21.13 -9.63 -2.12
CA PHE A 494 -21.28 -10.40 -0.89
C PHE A 494 -22.74 -10.79 -0.60
N SER A 495 -23.73 -9.99 -0.98
CA SER A 495 -25.13 -10.42 -0.88
C SER A 495 -25.43 -11.59 -1.82
N ALA A 496 -24.93 -11.54 -3.06
CA ALA A 496 -25.09 -12.65 -4.01
C ALA A 496 -24.34 -13.91 -3.55
N LEU A 497 -23.13 -13.75 -3.01
CA LEU A 497 -22.31 -14.85 -2.52
C LEU A 497 -23.00 -15.61 -1.39
N TYR A 498 -23.56 -14.87 -0.42
CA TYR A 498 -24.19 -15.42 0.78
C TYR A 498 -25.71 -15.64 0.68
N ALA A 499 -26.30 -15.39 -0.50
CA ALA A 499 -27.73 -15.53 -0.79
C ALA A 499 -28.64 -14.68 0.13
N LEU A 500 -28.27 -13.41 0.31
CA LEU A 500 -28.92 -12.43 1.19
C LEU A 500 -29.84 -11.43 0.47
#